data_AF-A0A9Q0ZLR2-F1
#
_entry.id   AF-A0A9Q0ZLR2-F1
#
_cell.length_a   1.000
_cell.length_b   1.000
_cell.length_c   1.000
_cell.angle_alpha   90.00
_cell.angle_beta   90.00
_cell.angle_gamma   90.00
#
_symmetry.space_group_name_H-M   'P 1'
#
loop_
_entity.id
_entity.type
_entity.pdbx_description
1 polymer ?
#
loop_
_entity_poly.entity_id
_entity_poly.type
_entity_poly.pdbx_seq_one_letter_code
_entity_poly.pdbx_strand_id
1 'polypeptide(L)'
;MNFEEMPTNRYVESSFWNFDALFQPQQHPARDSHDTFFLKAPATTKQLPEDYVEMVKRVHESGGYGSRGYGYEWKREEANKNLLRTHTTAISSRMLYALAQHAKQQSFTPKKYFSIDRVFRNEAVDRTHLAEFHQIEGLVCDRGLTLGHLIGVLQDFFFTFRHGQAEIQARVQSIY
;
A
#
# COMPACT_ATOMS: atom_id res chain seq x y z
N MET A 1 -19.50 -1.78 10.73
CA MET A 1 -18.94 -0.67 9.91
C MET A 1 -19.03 -0.91 8.39
N ASN A 2 -19.47 -2.09 7.90
CA ASN A 2 -19.68 -2.42 6.46
C ASN A 2 -18.43 -2.29 5.56
N PHE A 3 -17.28 -2.80 6.03
CA PHE A 3 -16.07 -2.91 5.22
C PHE A 3 -16.03 -4.29 4.54
N GLU A 4 -15.59 -4.32 3.29
CA GLU A 4 -15.39 -5.53 2.48
C GLU A 4 -13.94 -6.02 2.63
N GLU A 5 -13.72 -7.32 2.83
CA GLU A 5 -12.38 -7.87 3.04
C GLU A 5 -11.61 -7.94 1.72
N MET A 6 -10.37 -7.44 1.70
CA MET A 6 -9.50 -7.50 0.53
C MET A 6 -8.85 -8.89 0.40
N PRO A 7 -8.68 -9.41 -0.83
CA PRO A 7 -7.97 -10.67 -1.04
C PRO A 7 -6.46 -10.47 -0.85
N THR A 8 -5.96 -10.80 0.33
CA THR A 8 -4.55 -10.55 0.73
C THR A 8 -3.59 -11.72 0.50
N ASN A 9 -4.07 -12.85 -0.02
CA ASN A 9 -3.36 -14.13 -0.24
C ASN A 9 -2.19 -14.06 -1.25
N ARG A 10 -1.26 -13.13 -1.03
CA ARG A 10 -0.12 -12.78 -1.86
C ARG A 10 0.98 -12.21 -0.96
N TYR A 11 1.93 -13.07 -0.58
CA TYR A 11 3.11 -12.65 0.18
C TYR A 11 4.19 -12.05 -0.71
N VAL A 12 4.32 -12.55 -1.94
CA VAL A 12 5.25 -12.01 -2.93
C VAL A 12 4.60 -10.86 -3.68
N GLU A 13 5.22 -9.69 -3.61
CA GLU A 13 4.79 -8.50 -4.31
C GLU A 13 5.93 -7.91 -5.14
N SER A 14 5.60 -7.26 -6.25
CA SER A 14 6.60 -6.47 -6.98
C SER A 14 6.83 -5.15 -6.26
N SER A 15 8.06 -4.63 -6.29
CA SER A 15 8.40 -3.28 -5.82
C SER A 15 7.48 -2.21 -6.38
N PHE A 16 7.00 -2.36 -7.62
CA PHE A 16 6.03 -1.47 -8.22
C PHE A 16 4.77 -1.30 -7.34
N TRP A 17 4.06 -2.39 -7.04
CA TRP A 17 2.84 -2.35 -6.24
C TRP A 17 3.08 -2.06 -4.77
N ASN A 18 4.23 -2.51 -4.24
CA ASN A 18 4.59 -2.29 -2.85
C ASN A 18 5.09 -0.87 -2.57
N PHE A 19 5.67 -0.17 -3.55
CA PHE A 19 6.28 1.14 -3.33
C PHE A 19 5.88 2.17 -4.40
N ASP A 20 6.20 1.91 -5.67
CA ASP A 20 6.13 2.93 -6.72
C ASP A 20 4.69 3.43 -6.96
N ALA A 21 3.71 2.52 -6.98
CA ALA A 21 2.29 2.82 -7.15
C ALA A 21 1.69 3.63 -5.98
N LEU A 22 2.33 3.57 -4.80
CA LEU A 22 2.00 4.35 -3.61
C LEU A 22 2.72 5.70 -3.56
N PHE A 23 3.35 6.09 -4.67
CA PHE A 23 4.16 7.29 -4.77
C PHE A 23 5.36 7.34 -3.81
N GLN A 24 5.87 6.17 -3.37
CA GLN A 24 7.10 6.12 -2.56
C GLN A 24 8.35 6.11 -3.46
N PRO A 25 9.29 7.06 -3.32
CA PRO A 25 10.42 7.21 -4.23
C PRO A 25 11.42 6.04 -4.14
N GLN A 26 12.16 5.77 -5.22
CA GLN A 26 13.08 4.61 -5.30
C GLN A 26 14.29 4.69 -4.36
N GLN A 27 14.71 5.89 -4.02
CA GLN A 27 15.79 6.18 -3.06
C GLN A 27 15.34 6.14 -1.59
N HIS A 28 14.08 5.80 -1.31
CA HIS A 28 13.56 5.78 0.06
C HIS A 28 14.25 4.67 0.89
N PRO A 29 14.73 4.95 2.12
CA PRO A 29 15.45 3.97 2.95
C PRO A 29 14.73 2.64 3.14
N ALA A 30 13.41 2.68 3.33
CA ALA A 30 12.58 1.47 3.47
C ALA A 30 12.66 0.49 2.28
N ARG A 31 13.22 0.90 1.13
CA ARG A 31 13.46 0.03 -0.04
C ARG A 31 14.84 -0.62 -0.03
N ASP A 32 15.67 -0.34 0.98
CA ASP A 32 16.96 -0.98 1.14
C ASP A 32 16.79 -2.45 1.53
N SER A 33 17.75 -3.28 1.12
CA SER A 33 17.90 -4.66 1.58
C SER A 33 17.98 -4.82 3.10
N HIS A 34 18.42 -3.78 3.82
CA HIS A 34 18.43 -3.74 5.27
C HIS A 34 17.02 -3.63 5.89
N ASP A 35 16.00 -3.20 5.14
CA ASP A 35 14.63 -3.06 5.62
C ASP A 35 13.64 -4.02 4.91
N THR A 36 13.99 -4.49 3.70
CA THR A 36 13.12 -5.26 2.82
C THR A 36 13.72 -6.61 2.41
N PHE A 37 12.93 -7.67 2.54
CA PHE A 37 13.30 -8.99 2.01
C PHE A 37 13.04 -9.09 0.50
N PHE A 38 14.08 -8.88 -0.30
CA PHE A 38 14.03 -9.12 -1.75
C PHE A 38 14.17 -10.61 -2.09
N LEU A 39 13.45 -11.06 -3.11
CA LEU A 39 13.53 -12.44 -3.56
C LEU A 39 14.74 -12.69 -4.45
N LYS A 40 15.37 -13.87 -4.28
CA LYS A 40 16.36 -14.39 -5.24
C LYS A 40 15.70 -15.14 -6.40
N ALA A 41 14.58 -15.82 -6.16
CA ALA A 41 13.85 -16.56 -7.18
C ALA A 41 12.34 -16.65 -6.82
N PRO A 42 11.42 -16.17 -7.69
CA PRO A 42 11.68 -15.33 -8.86
C PRO A 42 12.10 -13.91 -8.43
N ALA A 43 13.28 -13.45 -8.87
CA ALA A 43 13.80 -12.13 -8.49
C ALA A 43 13.01 -10.96 -9.10
N THR A 44 12.36 -11.17 -10.23
CA THR A 44 11.62 -10.12 -10.95
C THR A 44 10.20 -10.56 -11.28
N THR A 45 9.27 -9.61 -11.27
CA THR A 45 7.91 -9.82 -11.77
C THR A 45 7.91 -10.00 -13.29
N LYS A 46 6.94 -10.75 -13.80
CA LYS A 46 6.78 -11.00 -15.24
C LYS A 46 5.84 -10.02 -15.92
N GLN A 47 4.91 -9.44 -15.17
CA GLN A 47 3.81 -8.65 -15.73
C GLN A 47 3.47 -7.48 -14.80
N LEU A 48 3.33 -6.30 -15.40
CA LEU A 48 2.80 -5.10 -14.79
C LEU A 48 1.85 -4.41 -15.80
N PRO A 49 0.89 -3.60 -15.35
CA PRO A 49 0.05 -2.82 -16.25
C PRO A 49 0.87 -1.67 -16.87
N GLU A 50 1.41 -1.88 -18.07
CA GLU A 50 2.38 -0.98 -18.71
C GLU A 50 1.91 0.47 -18.79
N ASP A 51 0.66 0.73 -19.20
CA ASP A 51 0.10 2.09 -19.25
C ASP A 51 0.13 2.80 -17.89
N TYR A 52 -0.07 2.05 -16.79
CA TYR A 52 -0.03 2.60 -15.45
C TYR A 52 1.41 2.75 -14.95
N VAL A 53 2.32 1.83 -15.32
CA VAL A 53 3.75 1.97 -15.02
C VAL A 53 4.32 3.24 -15.65
N GLU A 54 4.03 3.50 -16.94
CA GLU A 54 4.48 4.72 -17.62
C GLU A 54 3.89 5.99 -17.00
N MET A 55 2.64 5.93 -16.54
CA MET A 55 2.02 7.03 -15.80
C MET A 55 2.73 7.30 -14.47
N VAL A 56 2.99 6.25 -13.68
CA VAL A 56 3.70 6.33 -12.40
C VAL A 56 5.11 6.88 -12.62
N LYS A 57 5.85 6.32 -13.58
CA LYS A 57 7.18 6.81 -13.97
C LYS A 57 7.15 8.31 -14.24
N ARG A 58 6.29 8.77 -15.16
CA ARG A 58 6.20 10.19 -15.53
C ARG A 58 5.96 11.09 -14.31
N VAL A 59 5.03 10.71 -13.43
CA VAL A 59 4.67 11.49 -12.24
C VAL A 59 5.78 11.49 -11.18
N HIS A 60 6.50 10.37 -11.01
CA HIS A 60 7.68 10.31 -10.15
C HIS A 60 8.81 11.20 -10.67
N GLU A 61 9.11 11.16 -11.96
CA GLU A 61 10.24 11.88 -12.54
C GLU A 61 9.96 13.39 -12.66
N SER A 62 8.88 13.73 -13.36
CA SER A 62 8.59 15.09 -13.83
C SER A 62 7.33 15.74 -13.20
N GLY A 63 6.58 14.97 -12.42
CA GLY A 63 5.31 15.42 -11.85
C GLY A 63 4.11 15.26 -12.77
N GLY A 64 2.99 15.85 -12.34
CA GLY A 64 1.68 15.68 -12.94
C GLY A 64 0.57 15.83 -11.89
N TYR A 65 -0.66 16.03 -12.34
CA TYR A 65 -1.83 16.16 -11.43
C TYR A 65 -1.68 17.25 -10.36
N GLY A 66 -0.91 18.32 -10.66
CA GLY A 66 -0.60 19.40 -9.71
C GLY A 66 0.66 19.19 -8.86
N SER A 67 1.27 18.00 -8.89
CA SER A 67 2.55 17.70 -8.24
C SER A 67 3.74 18.03 -9.14
N ARG A 68 4.88 18.39 -8.53
CA ARG A 68 6.17 18.59 -9.21
C ARG A 68 6.98 17.29 -9.40
N GLY A 69 6.47 16.17 -8.89
CA GLY A 69 7.22 14.92 -8.84
C GLY A 69 8.40 14.98 -7.87
N TYR A 70 9.32 14.03 -8.00
CA TYR A 70 10.52 13.91 -7.16
C TYR A 70 11.80 14.37 -7.87
N GLY A 71 11.79 14.56 -9.20
CA GLY A 71 12.94 15.09 -9.93
C GLY A 71 14.15 14.14 -9.98
N TYR A 72 13.92 12.84 -10.11
CA TYR A 72 14.95 11.82 -10.29
C TYR A 72 14.64 10.93 -11.50
N GLU A 73 15.60 10.14 -11.96
CA GLU A 73 15.39 9.11 -12.98
C GLU A 73 14.77 7.86 -12.35
N TRP A 74 13.56 7.51 -12.78
CA TRP A 74 12.84 6.34 -12.28
C TRP A 74 13.27 5.10 -13.08
N LYS A 75 13.77 4.08 -12.37
CA LYS A 75 14.35 2.87 -12.98
C LYS A 75 13.35 1.73 -13.01
N ARG A 76 13.11 1.17 -14.19
CA ARG A 76 12.15 0.06 -14.37
C ARG A 76 12.61 -1.21 -13.66
N GLU A 77 13.91 -1.42 -13.59
CA GLU A 77 14.53 -2.59 -12.97
C GLU A 77 14.24 -2.63 -11.47
N GLU A 78 14.22 -1.48 -10.79
CA GLU A 78 13.88 -1.36 -9.37
C GLU A 78 12.43 -1.72 -9.09
N ALA A 79 11.52 -1.28 -9.95
CA ALA A 79 10.08 -1.58 -9.85
C ALA A 79 9.76 -3.06 -10.16
N ASN A 80 10.58 -3.69 -11.00
CA ASN A 80 10.43 -5.09 -11.38
C ASN A 80 10.88 -6.07 -10.28
N LYS A 81 11.72 -5.66 -9.32
CA LYS A 81 12.19 -6.55 -8.23
C LYS A 81 11.00 -7.10 -7.44
N ASN A 82 11.03 -8.40 -7.14
CA ASN A 82 10.07 -9.00 -6.22
C ASN A 82 10.61 -8.98 -4.79
N LEU A 83 9.70 -8.83 -3.85
CA LEU A 83 9.95 -8.80 -2.42
C LEU A 83 8.86 -9.55 -1.66
N LEU A 84 9.10 -9.83 -0.39
CA LEU A 84 8.03 -10.16 0.55
C LEU A 84 7.36 -8.85 0.98
N ARG A 85 6.03 -8.77 0.80
CA ARG A 85 5.23 -7.57 1.03
C ARG A 85 5.49 -6.97 2.42
N THR A 86 5.84 -5.70 2.47
CA THR A 86 6.26 -5.00 3.72
C THR A 86 5.10 -4.34 4.48
N HIS A 87 3.95 -4.18 3.81
CA HIS A 87 2.71 -3.63 4.37
C HIS A 87 1.49 -4.03 3.50
N THR A 88 0.31 -4.17 4.11
CA THR A 88 -0.94 -4.52 3.40
C THR A 88 -1.38 -3.45 2.40
N THR A 89 -0.83 -2.25 2.48
CA THR A 89 -1.13 -1.12 1.58
C THR A 89 -0.80 -1.42 0.12
N ALA A 90 0.10 -2.39 -0.14
CA ALA A 90 0.33 -2.90 -1.49
C ALA A 90 -0.89 -3.61 -2.09
N ILE A 91 -1.76 -4.19 -1.26
CA ILE A 91 -3.04 -4.74 -1.69
C ILE A 91 -4.05 -3.63 -1.90
N SER A 92 -4.08 -2.64 -1.01
CA SER A 92 -4.92 -1.45 -1.18
C SER A 92 -4.65 -0.73 -2.50
N SER A 93 -3.38 -0.58 -2.92
CA SER A 93 -3.04 0.02 -4.21
C SER A 93 -3.59 -0.78 -5.39
N ARG A 94 -3.52 -2.11 -5.34
CA ARG A 94 -4.15 -3.00 -6.34
C ARG A 94 -5.66 -2.88 -6.37
N MET A 95 -6.32 -2.82 -5.20
CA MET A 95 -7.77 -2.68 -5.09
C MET A 95 -8.25 -1.34 -5.63
N LEU A 96 -7.54 -0.25 -5.30
CA LEU A 96 -7.83 1.08 -5.83
C LEU A 96 -7.60 1.17 -7.34
N TYR A 97 -6.53 0.55 -7.85
CA TYR A 97 -6.31 0.44 -9.29
C TYR A 97 -7.46 -0.32 -9.97
N ALA A 98 -7.86 -1.49 -9.45
CA ALA A 98 -8.97 -2.26 -10.01
C ALA A 98 -10.29 -1.47 -9.98
N LEU A 99 -10.57 -0.75 -8.88
CA LEU A 99 -11.74 0.12 -8.77
C LEU A 99 -11.71 1.25 -9.80
N ALA A 100 -10.54 1.85 -10.05
CA ALA A 100 -10.37 2.88 -11.08
C ALA A 100 -10.57 2.32 -12.49
N GLN A 101 -10.09 1.11 -12.78
CA GLN A 101 -10.31 0.44 -14.06
C GLN A 101 -11.79 0.12 -14.28
N HIS A 102 -12.50 -0.35 -13.25
CA HIS A 102 -13.94 -0.54 -13.29
C HIS A 102 -14.68 0.79 -13.55
N ALA A 103 -14.26 1.87 -12.88
CA ALA A 103 -14.83 3.20 -13.06
C ALA A 103 -14.56 3.84 -14.45
N LYS A 104 -13.68 3.26 -15.27
CA LYS A 104 -13.54 3.65 -16.68
C LYS A 104 -14.65 3.06 -17.56
N GLN A 105 -15.19 1.90 -17.17
CA GLN A 105 -16.22 1.17 -17.92
C GLN A 105 -17.62 1.47 -17.40
N GLN A 106 -17.74 1.79 -16.12
CA GLN A 106 -18.99 2.08 -15.41
C GLN A 106 -18.81 3.30 -14.50
N SER A 107 -19.90 3.77 -13.89
CA SER A 107 -19.79 4.84 -12.91
C SER A 107 -18.99 4.41 -11.67
N PHE A 108 -18.17 5.33 -11.15
CA PHE A 108 -17.49 5.15 -9.86
C PHE A 108 -18.50 4.79 -8.77
N THR A 109 -18.18 3.76 -7.98
CA THR A 109 -18.99 3.32 -6.84
C THR A 109 -18.15 3.43 -5.57
N PRO A 110 -18.63 4.11 -4.51
CA PRO A 110 -17.93 4.20 -3.24
C PRO A 110 -17.68 2.82 -2.62
N LYS A 111 -16.52 2.66 -1.97
CA LYS A 111 -16.08 1.39 -1.39
C LYS A 111 -15.42 1.60 -0.04
N LYS A 112 -15.58 0.61 0.85
CA LYS A 112 -14.88 0.51 2.13
C LYS A 112 -14.20 -0.85 2.16
N TYR A 113 -12.88 -0.90 2.27
CA TYR A 113 -12.14 -2.15 2.29
C TYR A 113 -11.33 -2.30 3.57
N PHE A 114 -11.18 -3.53 4.06
CA PHE A 114 -10.27 -3.84 5.15
C PHE A 114 -9.43 -5.07 4.84
N SER A 115 -8.32 -5.21 5.54
CA SER A 115 -7.53 -6.45 5.53
C SER A 115 -6.85 -6.68 6.86
N ILE A 116 -6.66 -7.95 7.19
CA ILE A 116 -5.80 -8.40 8.28
C ILE A 116 -4.90 -9.48 7.69
N ASP A 117 -3.62 -9.20 7.53
CA ASP A 117 -2.70 -10.20 6.99
C ASP A 117 -1.25 -9.97 7.42
N ARG A 118 -0.44 -11.00 7.24
CA ARG A 118 0.98 -11.00 7.51
C ARG A 118 1.74 -10.09 6.55
N VAL A 119 2.73 -9.40 7.10
CA VAL A 119 3.71 -8.57 6.40
C VAL A 119 5.12 -8.89 6.92
N PHE A 120 6.13 -8.61 6.10
CA PHE A 120 7.51 -9.02 6.37
C PHE A 120 8.43 -7.79 6.32
N ARG A 121 9.27 -7.62 7.32
CA ARG A 121 10.26 -6.53 7.36
C ARG A 121 11.59 -7.08 7.85
N ASN A 122 12.67 -6.67 7.18
CA ASN A 122 14.02 -7.10 7.52
C ASN A 122 14.61 -6.23 8.64
N GLU A 123 13.81 -5.85 9.63
CA GLU A 123 14.30 -5.08 10.77
C GLU A 123 15.18 -5.98 11.65
N ALA A 124 16.20 -5.42 12.30
CA ALA A 124 17.06 -6.18 13.21
C ALA A 124 16.20 -6.85 14.28
N VAL A 125 16.22 -8.18 14.33
CA VAL A 125 15.41 -8.96 15.27
C VAL A 125 15.86 -8.64 16.69
N ASP A 126 15.09 -7.81 17.39
CA ASP A 126 15.23 -7.57 18.82
C ASP A 126 14.04 -8.20 19.55
N ARG A 127 14.00 -8.06 20.89
CA ARG A 127 12.93 -8.62 21.72
C ARG A 127 11.52 -8.11 21.39
N THR A 128 11.38 -7.09 20.55
CA THR A 128 10.13 -6.39 20.21
C THR A 128 9.82 -6.34 18.72
N HIS A 129 10.81 -6.58 17.84
CA HIS A 129 10.65 -6.53 16.38
C HIS A 129 10.76 -7.93 15.78
N LEU A 130 9.61 -8.52 15.46
CA LEU A 130 9.54 -9.77 14.70
C LEU A 130 9.74 -9.48 13.21
N ALA A 131 10.47 -10.35 12.50
CA ALA A 131 10.66 -10.26 11.05
C ALA A 131 9.34 -10.39 10.25
N GLU A 132 8.28 -10.90 10.89
CA GLU A 132 6.92 -10.95 10.38
C GLU A 132 5.91 -10.58 11.47
N PHE A 133 4.88 -9.84 11.11
CA PHE A 133 3.75 -9.52 11.99
C PHE A 133 2.46 -9.33 11.18
N HIS A 134 1.32 -9.28 11.85
CA HIS A 134 0.04 -9.05 11.19
C HIS A 134 -0.28 -7.55 11.19
N GLN A 135 -0.58 -7.01 10.01
CA GLN A 135 -1.02 -5.63 9.83
C GLN A 135 -2.53 -5.62 9.59
N ILE A 136 -3.22 -4.74 10.31
CA ILE A 136 -4.63 -4.41 10.08
C ILE A 136 -4.68 -3.10 9.30
N GLU A 137 -5.46 -3.06 8.22
CA GLU A 137 -5.65 -1.87 7.41
C GLU A 137 -7.13 -1.70 7.05
N GLY A 138 -7.58 -0.45 7.02
CA GLY A 138 -8.91 -0.07 6.56
C GLY A 138 -8.81 1.16 5.67
N LEU A 139 -9.55 1.16 4.57
CA LEU A 139 -9.60 2.26 3.61
C LEU A 139 -11.04 2.57 3.22
N VAL A 140 -11.34 3.85 3.04
CA VAL A 140 -12.63 4.35 2.54
C VAL A 140 -12.35 5.17 1.30
N CYS A 141 -13.00 4.82 0.19
CA CYS A 141 -12.90 5.51 -1.08
C CYS A 141 -14.28 6.05 -1.47
N ASP A 142 -14.42 7.37 -1.43
CA ASP A 142 -15.65 8.08 -1.77
C ASP A 142 -15.32 9.51 -2.24
N ARG A 143 -16.30 10.24 -2.76
CA ARG A 143 -16.17 11.63 -3.19
C ARG A 143 -16.35 12.56 -2.00
N GLY A 144 -15.54 13.62 -1.94
CA GLY A 144 -15.69 14.67 -0.92
C GLY A 144 -15.31 14.22 0.50
N LEU A 145 -14.48 13.18 0.63
CA LEU A 145 -13.91 12.79 1.93
C LEU A 145 -13.04 13.92 2.49
N THR A 146 -13.04 14.04 3.82
CA THR A 146 -12.35 15.10 4.56
C THR A 146 -11.64 14.48 5.76
N LEU A 147 -10.74 15.22 6.41
CA LEU A 147 -10.11 14.76 7.66
C LEU A 147 -11.14 14.44 8.76
N GLY A 148 -12.28 15.16 8.79
CA GLY A 148 -13.37 14.88 9.73
C GLY A 148 -13.97 13.49 9.54
N HIS A 149 -14.11 13.03 8.29
CA HIS A 149 -14.56 11.65 8.00
C HIS A 149 -13.55 10.61 8.49
N LEU A 150 -12.24 10.85 8.30
CA LEU A 150 -11.19 9.96 8.82
C LEU A 150 -11.26 9.85 10.35
N ILE A 151 -11.35 11.00 11.04
CA ILE A 151 -11.48 11.04 12.51
C ILE A 151 -12.72 10.28 12.96
N GLY A 152 -13.87 10.48 12.32
CA GLY A 152 -15.11 9.77 12.64
C GLY A 152 -14.98 8.25 12.48
N VAL A 153 -14.40 7.78 11.37
CA VAL A 153 -14.15 6.34 11.16
C VAL A 153 -13.21 5.77 12.23
N LEU A 154 -12.15 6.49 12.60
CA LEU A 154 -11.24 6.06 13.67
C LEU A 154 -11.94 6.02 15.03
N GLN A 155 -12.77 7.02 15.34
CA GLN A 155 -13.56 7.05 16.58
C GLN A 155 -14.52 5.85 16.65
N ASP A 156 -15.28 5.58 15.59
CA ASP A 156 -16.19 4.44 15.51
C ASP A 156 -15.45 3.10 15.66
N PHE A 157 -14.28 2.98 15.00
CA PHE A 157 -13.43 1.80 15.09
C PHE A 157 -12.97 1.56 16.53
N PHE A 158 -12.34 2.56 17.17
CA PHE A 158 -11.83 2.41 18.54
C PHE A 158 -12.93 2.33 19.59
N PHE A 159 -14.08 2.97 19.38
CA PHE A 159 -15.24 2.82 20.25
C PHE A 159 -15.74 1.38 20.26
N THR A 160 -15.93 0.79 19.07
CA THR A 160 -16.33 -0.62 18.93
C THR A 160 -15.26 -1.55 19.54
N PHE A 161 -13.99 -1.25 19.32
CA PHE A 161 -12.87 -2.07 19.76
C PHE A 161 -12.66 -2.04 21.28
N ARG A 162 -12.82 -0.89 21.95
CA ARG A 162 -12.62 -0.77 23.41
C ARG A 162 -13.66 -1.53 24.25
N HIS A 163 -14.81 -1.86 23.67
CA HIS A 163 -15.76 -2.77 24.32
C HIS A 163 -15.34 -4.25 24.22
N GLY A 164 -14.37 -4.60 23.37
CA GLY A 164 -13.72 -5.90 23.30
C GLY A 164 -12.27 -5.84 23.81
N GLN A 165 -12.08 -6.12 25.11
CA GLN A 165 -10.82 -6.09 25.88
C GLN A 165 -9.50 -6.52 25.18
N ALA A 166 -8.92 -5.68 24.32
CA ALA A 166 -7.57 -5.89 23.77
C ALA A 166 -6.80 -4.58 23.59
N GLU A 167 -5.54 -4.55 24.02
CA GLU A 167 -4.60 -3.45 23.77
C GLU A 167 -4.00 -3.59 22.36
N ILE A 168 -4.11 -2.54 21.53
CA ILE A 168 -3.50 -2.49 20.19
C ILE A 168 -2.64 -1.23 20.06
N GLN A 169 -1.44 -1.41 19.52
CA GLN A 169 -0.61 -0.33 19.02
C GLN A 169 -0.99 -0.05 17.55
N ALA A 170 -1.68 1.07 17.28
CA ALA A 170 -2.06 1.46 15.93
C ALA A 170 -1.03 2.42 15.31
N ARG A 171 -0.59 2.14 14.09
CA ARG A 171 0.12 3.11 13.23
C ARG A 171 -0.81 3.56 12.12
N VAL A 172 -1.05 4.87 12.02
CA VAL A 172 -1.80 5.47 10.91
C VAL A 172 -0.79 5.91 9.85
N GLN A 173 -0.87 5.35 8.64
CA GLN A 173 -0.14 5.83 7.48
C GLN A 173 -1.09 6.65 6.61
N SER A 174 -0.68 7.88 6.28
CA SER A 174 -1.38 8.71 5.30
C SER A 174 -0.69 8.59 3.94
N ILE A 175 -1.47 8.33 2.90
CA ILE A 175 -1.02 8.38 1.51
C ILE A 175 -1.57 9.71 0.97
N TYR A 176 -0.69 10.66 0.67
CA TYR A 176 -1.04 11.95 0.07
C TYR A 176 -0.70 11.96 -1.42
#